data_AF-A0A1F9KEC5-F1
#
_entry.id   AF-A0A1F9KEC5-F1
#
_cell.length_a   1.000
_cell.length_b   1.000
_cell.length_c   1.000
_cell.angle_alpha   90.00
_cell.angle_beta   90.00
_cell.angle_gamma   90.00
#
_symmetry.space_group_name_H-M   'P 1'
#
loop_
_entity.id
_entity.type
_entity.pdbx_description
1 polymer ?
#
loop_
_entity_poly.entity_id
_entity_poly.type
_entity_poly.pdbx_seq_one_letter_code
_entity_poly.pdbx_strand_id
1 'polypeptide(L)' 'MGVFWWLLALTIIEIAVIYMPIAKLIIVILLVGLALTKATLVALYFMHLKFERATLGWIAVTPLLLCLFLILMLSPDIHP' A
#
# COMPACT_ATOMS: atom_id res chain seq x y z
N MET A 1 20.29 0.94 5.36
CA MET A 1 20.26 -0.46 4.89
C MET A 1 19.16 -1.32 5.55
N GLY A 2 18.76 -1.07 6.81
CA GLY A 2 17.75 -1.92 7.49
C GLY A 2 16.34 -1.88 6.89
N VAL A 3 15.89 -0.74 6.34
CA VAL A 3 14.50 -0.60 5.84
C VAL A 3 14.24 -1.40 4.56
N PHE A 4 15.25 -1.62 3.73
CA PHE A 4 15.10 -2.51 2.57
C PHE A 4 14.73 -3.93 3.00
N TRP A 5 15.43 -4.47 4.00
CA TRP A 5 15.13 -5.79 4.55
C TRP A 5 13.76 -5.86 5.20
N TRP A 6 13.32 -4.77 5.84
CA TRP A 6 11.99 -4.69 6.44
C TRP A 6 10.88 -4.67 5.38
N LEU A 7 11.05 -3.91 4.30
CA LEU A 7 10.11 -3.91 3.16
C LEU A 7 10.06 -5.27 2.48
N LEU A 8 11.22 -5.91 2.28
CA LEU A 8 11.31 -7.27 1.74
C LEU A 8 10.55 -8.26 2.63
N ALA A 9 10.75 -8.22 3.94
CA ALA A 9 10.03 -9.08 4.88
C ALA A 9 8.51 -8.88 4.80
N LEU A 10 8.04 -7.63 4.72
CA LEU A 10 6.61 -7.33 4.55
C LEU A 10 6.04 -7.92 3.26
N THR A 11 6.80 -7.89 2.15
CA THR A 11 6.36 -8.52 0.89
C THR A 11 6.30 -10.04 0.95
N ILE A 12 7.24 -10.70 1.64
CA ILE A 12 7.18 -12.15 1.86
C ILE A 12 5.95 -12.51 2.68
N ILE A 13 5.62 -11.71 3.70
CA ILE A 13 4.43 -11.92 4.53
C ILE A 13 3.15 -11.80 3.70
N GLU A 14 3.04 -10.81 2.80
CA GLU A 14 1.86 -10.69 1.92
C GLU A 14 1.67 -11.95 1.06
N ILE A 15 2.75 -12.44 0.45
CA ILE A 15 2.72 -13.65 -0.37
C ILE A 15 2.24 -14.83 0.49
N ALA A 16 2.78 -14.99 1.70
CA ALA A 16 2.37 -16.05 2.61
C ALA A 16 0.89 -15.96 2.99
N VAL A 17 0.37 -14.75 3.25
CA VAL A 17 -1.04 -14.51 3.59
C VAL A 17 -1.97 -14.88 2.43
N ILE A 18 -1.57 -14.65 1.18
CA ILE A 18 -2.38 -15.00 -0.01
C ILE A 18 -2.54 -16.52 -0.14
N TYR A 19 -1.52 -17.30 0.22
CA TYR A 19 -1.58 -18.76 0.14
C TYR A 19 -2.26 -19.43 1.34
N MET A 20 -2.63 -18.68 2.38
CA MET A 20 -3.40 -19.25 3.49
C MET A 20 -4.86 -19.48 3.08
N PRO A 21 -5.46 -20.63 3.45
CA PRO A 21 -6.86 -20.95 3.16
C PRO A 21 -7.83 -20.23 4.13
N ILE A 22 -7.79 -18.89 4.15
CA ILE A 22 -8.63 -18.03 5.01
C ILE A 22 -9.70 -17.35 4.15
N ALA A 23 -10.77 -16.85 4.78
CA ALA A 23 -11.81 -16.06 4.12
C ALA A 23 -11.19 -14.89 3.31
N LYS A 24 -11.63 -14.73 2.04
CA LYS A 24 -11.14 -13.69 1.12
C LYS A 24 -11.19 -12.28 1.71
N LEU A 25 -12.23 -11.96 2.47
CA LEU A 25 -12.39 -10.65 3.10
C LEU A 25 -11.24 -10.36 4.09
N ILE A 26 -10.85 -11.35 4.89
CA ILE A 26 -9.75 -11.23 5.84
C ILE A 26 -8.42 -11.05 5.12
N ILE A 27 -8.20 -11.81 4.02
CA ILE A 27 -7.01 -11.67 3.17
C ILE A 27 -6.91 -10.24 2.61
N VAL A 28 -8.02 -9.68 2.10
CA VAL A 28 -8.05 -8.31 1.56
C VAL A 28 -7.70 -7.28 2.64
N ILE A 29 -8.30 -7.38 3.83
CA ILE A 29 -8.00 -6.45 4.94
C ILE A 29 -6.52 -6.52 5.34
N LEU A 30 -5.96 -7.74 5.45
CA LEU A 30 -4.56 -7.95 5.78
C LEU A 30 -3.61 -7.36 4.73
N LEU A 31 -3.88 -7.62 3.44
CA LEU A 31 -3.07 -7.10 2.34
C LEU A 31 -3.10 -5.57 2.28
N VAL A 32 -4.27 -4.97 2.46
CA VAL A 32 -4.40 -3.50 2.52
C VAL A 32 -3.60 -2.93 3.70
N GLY A 33 -3.72 -3.55 4.88
CA GLY A 33 -2.94 -3.15 6.07
C GLY A 33 -1.42 -3.25 5.87
N LEU A 34 -0.95 -4.35 5.25
CA LEU A 34 0.46 -4.54 4.91
C LEU A 34 0.94 -3.53 3.88
N ALA A 35 0.13 -3.23 2.86
CA ALA A 35 0.42 -2.20 1.87
C ALA A 35 0.56 -0.79 2.48
N LEU A 36 -0.36 -0.40 3.36
CA LEU A 36 -0.30 0.87 4.08
C LEU A 36 0.94 0.97 4.99
N THR A 37 1.29 -0.13 5.66
CA THR A 37 2.47 -0.19 6.53
C THR A 37 3.75 0.04 5.71
N LYS A 38 3.89 -0.61 4.56
CA LYS A 38 5.02 -0.37 3.64
C LYS A 38 5.06 1.08 3.16
N ALA A 39 3.91 1.64 2.75
CA ALA A 39 3.83 3.02 2.30
C ALA A 39 4.28 4.00 3.40
N THR A 40 3.88 3.74 4.64
CA THR A 40 4.28 4.54 5.81
C THR A 40 5.78 4.44 6.09
N LEU A 41 6.36 3.23 6.02
CA LEU A 41 7.81 3.04 6.16
C LEU A 41 8.60 3.74 5.05
N VAL A 42 8.10 3.71 3.82
CA VAL A 42 8.71 4.43 2.70
C VAL A 42 8.63 5.95 2.93
N ALA A 43 7.47 6.44 3.36
CA ALA A 43 7.26 7.85 3.66
C ALA A 43 8.10 8.35 4.87
N LEU A 44 8.34 7.52 5.87
CA LEU A 44 9.15 7.91 7.02
C LEU A 44 10.66 7.82 6.75
N TYR A 45 11.10 6.86 5.93
CA TYR A 45 12.53 6.55 5.78
C TYR A 45 13.16 7.10 4.49
N PHE A 46 12.45 7.05 3.35
CA PHE A 46 12.97 7.54 2.07
C PHE A 46 12.59 9.00 1.80
N MET A 47 11.39 9.41 2.22
CA MET A 47 11.04 10.82 2.27
C MET A 47 11.57 11.38 3.58
N HIS A 48 12.79 11.92 3.56
CA HIS A 48 13.34 12.70 4.66
C HIS A 48 12.45 13.95 4.89
N LEU A 49 11.30 13.79 5.58
CA LEU A 49 10.26 14.78 5.90
C LEU A 49 10.77 15.98 6.74
N LYS A 50 12.09 16.10 6.88
CA LYS A 50 12.74 17.19 7.59
C LYS A 50 12.75 18.50 6.79
N PHE A 51 12.66 18.49 5.46
CA PHE A 51 12.80 19.72 4.67
C PHE A 51 11.57 20.19 3.87
N GLU A 52 10.72 19.32 3.30
CA GLU A 52 9.51 19.77 2.58
C GLU A 52 8.34 18.76 2.67
N ARG A 53 7.55 18.85 3.76
CA ARG A 53 6.51 17.86 4.10
C ARG A 53 5.32 17.83 3.15
N ALA A 54 4.93 18.97 2.60
CA ALA A 54 3.71 19.10 1.83
C ALA A 54 3.85 18.49 0.42
N THR A 55 4.86 18.90 -0.34
CA THR A 55 5.05 18.51 -1.75
C THR A 55 5.27 17.01 -1.90
N LEU A 56 6.11 16.40 -1.04
CA LEU A 56 6.35 14.96 -1.07
C LEU A 56 5.13 14.15 -0.63
N GLY A 57 4.36 14.65 0.34
CA GLY A 57 3.08 14.07 0.73
C GLY A 57 2.08 14.04 -0.42
N TRP A 58 1.96 15.15 -1.17
CA TRP A 58 1.10 15.19 -2.35
C TRP A 58 1.51 14.18 -3.42
N ILE A 59 2.80 13.98 -3.68
CA ILE A 59 3.31 12.98 -4.65
C ILE A 59 3.03 11.54 -4.18
N ALA A 60 3.03 11.26 -2.88
CA ALA A 60 2.66 9.94 -2.36
C ALA A 60 1.14 9.71 -2.37
N VAL A 61 0.34 10.77 -2.21
CA VAL A 61 -1.12 10.71 -2.18
C VAL A 61 -1.72 10.64 -3.59
N THR A 62 -1.10 11.25 -4.60
CA THR A 62 -1.58 11.21 -5.99
C THR A 62 -1.80 9.80 -6.55
N PRO A 63 -0.89 8.81 -6.40
CA PRO A 63 -1.16 7.44 -6.86
C PRO A 63 -2.27 6.77 -6.06
N LEU A 64 -2.42 7.09 -4.77
CA LEU A 64 -3.50 6.57 -3.92
C LEU A 64 -4.87 7.09 -4.38
N LEU A 65 -4.96 8.39 -4.64
CA LEU A 65 -6.15 9.03 -5.20
C LEU A 65 -6.49 8.49 -6.59
N LEU A 66 -5.49 8.31 -7.46
CA LEU A 66 -5.67 7.70 -8.77
C LEU A 66 -6.20 6.27 -8.67
N CYS A 67 -5.63 5.43 -7.79
CA CYS A 67 -6.13 4.07 -7.59
C CYS A 67 -7.58 4.07 -7.10
N LEU A 68 -7.92 4.92 -6.12
CA LEU A 68 -9.29 5.03 -5.63
C LEU A 68 -10.25 5.51 -6.73
N PHE A 69 -9.85 6.52 -7.50
CA PHE A 69 -10.60 7.03 -8.64
C PHE A 69 -10.84 5.95 -9.69
N LEU A 70 -9.80 5.20 -10.07
CA LEU A 70 -9.91 4.11 -11.04
C LEU A 70 -10.81 2.98 -10.54
N ILE A 71 -10.73 2.58 -9.27
CA ILE A 71 -11.62 1.56 -8.69
C ILE A 71 -13.08 2.02 -8.76
N LEU A 72 -13.36 3.26 -8.37
CA LEU A 72 -14.72 3.80 -8.39
C LEU A 72 -15.26 3.97 -9.80
N MET A 73 -14.42 4.40 -10.73
CA MET A 73 -14.82 4.65 -12.12
C MET A 73 -15.00 3.34 -12.90
N LEU A 74 -14.21 2.31 -12.60
CA LEU A 74 -14.30 0.98 -13.22
C LEU A 74 -15.36 0.07 -12.56
N SER A 75 -15.73 0.33 -11.30
CA SER A 75 -16.79 -0.42 -10.59
C SER A 75 -18.16 -0.43 -11.31
N PRO A 76 -18.63 0.65 -11.96
CA PRO A 76 -19.86 0.59 -12.75
C PRO A 76 -19.69 -0.20 -14.06
N ASP A 77 -18.48 -0.25 -14.62
CA ASP A 77 -18.20 -0.97 -15.88
C ASP A 77 -17.98 -2.48 -15.68
N ILE A 78 -17.67 -2.91 -14.44
CA ILE A 78 -17.40 -4.31 -14.10
C ILE A 78 -18.69 -5.13 -13.83
N HIS A 79 -19.86 -4.50 -13.87
CA HIS A 79 -21.16 -5.17 -13.80
C HIS A 79 -21.73 -5.36 -15.22
N PRO A 80 -21.94 -6.60 -15.71
CA PRO A 80 -22.85 -6.85 -16.84
C PRO A 80 -24.31 -6.61 -16.44
#